data_AF-A0A2E0UF85-F1
#
_entry.id   AF-A0A2E0UF85-F1
#
_cell.length_a   1.000
_cell.length_b   1.000
_cell.length_c   1.000
_cell.angle_alpha   90.00
_cell.angle_beta   90.00
_cell.angle_gamma   90.00
#
_symmetry.space_group_name_H-M   'P 1'
#
loop_
_entity.id
_entity.type
_entity.pdbx_description
1 polymer ?
#
loop_
_entity_poly.entity_id
_entity_poly.type
_entity_poly.pdbx_seq_one_letter_code
_entity_poly.pdbx_strand_id
1 'polypeptide(L)'
;MNVIELEDTARSAVDAANSLNVKVGAIVKTLVFILRNDNHEIPVIAFVAGDKRCNTDAFIKLLDIKGNIVKPDANRVKEITGYSIGGVSPIGLPNELHLIIDSSLKRFETIWSAAGHTHCVFAATYKQLKEMTNATESDEIS
;
A
#
# COMPACT_ATOMS: atom_id res chain seq x y z
N MET A 1 8.14 13.67 9.77
CA MET A 1 7.34 12.44 9.90
C MET A 1 7.64 11.86 11.28
N ASN A 2 6.61 11.44 12.03
CA ASN A 2 6.79 10.79 13.34
C ASN A 2 6.41 9.31 13.22
N VAL A 3 7.29 8.41 13.67
CA VAL A 3 7.03 6.97 13.70
C VAL A 3 6.57 6.61 15.10
N ILE A 4 5.49 5.84 15.19
CA ILE A 4 4.92 5.35 16.45
C ILE A 4 5.08 3.84 16.48
N GLU A 5 5.62 3.33 17.57
CA GLU A 5 5.60 1.91 17.90
C GLU A 5 4.31 1.60 18.68
N LEU A 6 3.56 0.60 18.22
CA LEU A 6 2.30 0.15 18.79
C LEU A 6 2.56 -1.02 19.74
N GLU A 7 1.88 -1.02 20.89
CA GLU A 7 1.94 -2.11 21.86
C GLU A 7 1.47 -3.44 21.23
N ASP A 8 0.42 -3.37 20.40
CA ASP A 8 -0.13 -4.51 19.66
C ASP A 8 0.32 -4.52 18.19
N THR A 9 0.24 -5.69 17.55
CA THR A 9 0.61 -5.84 16.14
C THR A 9 -0.33 -5.05 15.22
N ALA A 10 0.20 -4.21 14.33
CA ALA A 10 -0.51 -3.64 13.17
C ALA A 10 -0.52 -4.59 11.97
N ARG A 11 -0.69 -5.90 12.21
CA ARG A 11 -0.66 -6.91 11.14
C ARG A 11 -1.82 -6.74 10.17
N SER A 12 -2.99 -6.31 10.67
CA SER A 12 -4.13 -5.92 9.86
C SER A 12 -4.46 -4.44 10.03
N ALA A 13 -5.21 -3.89 9.07
CA ALA A 13 -5.72 -2.52 9.17
C ALA A 13 -6.68 -2.33 10.36
N VAL A 14 -7.39 -3.37 10.78
CA VAL A 14 -8.29 -3.31 11.93
C VAL A 14 -7.47 -3.21 13.22
N ASP A 15 -6.42 -4.01 13.35
CA ASP A 15 -5.56 -4.00 14.54
C ASP A 15 -4.89 -2.62 14.70
N ALA A 16 -4.28 -2.12 13.61
CA ALA A 16 -3.65 -0.80 13.60
C ALA A 16 -4.64 0.33 13.96
N ALA A 17 -5.86 0.28 13.41
CA ALA A 17 -6.89 1.27 13.69
C ALA A 17 -7.34 1.25 15.15
N ASN A 18 -7.48 0.06 15.74
CA ASN A 18 -7.83 -0.11 17.14
C ASN A 18 -6.73 0.44 18.05
N SER A 19 -5.46 0.09 17.80
CA SER A 19 -4.33 0.59 18.60
C SER A 19 -4.16 2.10 18.53
N LEU A 20 -4.48 2.72 17.39
CA LEU A 20 -4.41 4.17 17.19
C LEU A 20 -5.71 4.91 17.57
N ASN A 21 -6.78 4.19 17.89
CA ASN A 21 -8.13 4.73 18.08
C ASN A 21 -8.61 5.61 16.90
N VAL A 22 -8.48 5.10 15.68
CA VAL A 22 -8.88 5.77 14.43
C VAL A 22 -9.85 4.92 13.61
N LYS A 23 -10.45 5.51 12.59
CA LYS A 23 -11.28 4.77 11.62
C LYS A 23 -10.40 3.82 10.80
N VAL A 24 -10.86 2.60 10.55
CA VAL A 24 -10.13 1.60 9.74
C VAL A 24 -9.74 2.13 8.36
N GLY A 25 -10.60 2.93 7.72
CA GLY A 25 -10.28 3.54 6.44
C GLY A 25 -9.11 4.53 6.45
N ALA A 26 -8.76 5.09 7.63
CA ALA A 26 -7.59 5.95 7.77
C ALA A 26 -6.28 5.15 7.75
N ILE A 27 -6.33 3.81 7.83
CA ILE A 27 -5.16 2.96 7.66
C ILE A 27 -4.92 2.69 6.19
N VAL A 28 -3.70 2.88 5.71
CA VAL A 28 -3.25 2.58 4.35
C VAL A 28 -2.67 1.18 4.32
N LYS A 29 -3.26 0.31 3.50
CA LYS A 29 -2.68 -0.99 3.17
C LYS A 29 -1.74 -0.84 1.99
N THR A 30 -0.51 -1.31 2.16
CA THR A 30 0.45 -1.47 1.07
C THR A 30 0.32 -2.88 0.51
N LEU A 31 -0.27 -3.01 -0.68
CA LEU A 31 -0.56 -4.29 -1.30
C LEU A 31 0.31 -4.48 -2.53
N VAL A 32 1.04 -5.60 -2.60
CA VAL A 32 1.93 -5.92 -3.72
C VAL A 32 1.24 -6.92 -4.65
N PHE A 33 1.32 -6.67 -5.94
CA PHE A 33 0.81 -7.49 -7.02
C PHE A 33 1.86 -7.62 -8.12
N ILE A 34 1.70 -8.64 -8.96
CA ILE A 34 2.47 -8.80 -10.19
C ILE A 34 1.50 -8.82 -11.36
N LEU A 35 1.69 -7.91 -12.31
CA LEU A 35 1.09 -8.00 -13.63
C LEU A 35 2.01 -8.89 -14.48
N ARG A 36 1.50 -10.06 -14.86
CA ARG A 36 2.24 -11.04 -15.67
C ARG A 36 1.71 -11.03 -17.10
N ASN A 37 2.60 -10.86 -18.06
CA ASN A 37 2.36 -11.14 -19.48
C ASN A 37 3.38 -12.17 -20.00
N ASP A 38 3.31 -12.51 -21.28
CA ASP A 38 3.99 -13.69 -21.86
C ASP A 38 5.49 -13.78 -21.55
N ASN A 39 6.18 -12.67 -21.24
CA ASN A 39 7.59 -12.70 -20.81
C ASN A 39 7.99 -11.71 -19.70
N HIS A 40 7.07 -10.92 -19.15
CA HIS A 40 7.41 -9.92 -18.13
C HIS A 40 6.55 -10.06 -16.87
N GLU A 41 7.22 -9.93 -15.72
CA GLU A 41 6.60 -9.72 -14.42
C GLU A 41 6.81 -8.28 -14.01
N ILE A 42 5.71 -7.53 -13.90
CA ILE A 42 5.73 -6.12 -13.60
C ILE A 42 5.13 -5.93 -12.20
N PRO A 43 5.95 -5.57 -11.19
CA PRO A 43 5.44 -5.29 -9.86
C PRO A 43 4.55 -4.06 -9.84
N VAL A 44 3.38 -4.19 -9.21
CA VAL A 44 2.44 -3.11 -8.97
C VAL A 44 2.15 -3.06 -7.48
N ILE A 45 2.30 -1.90 -6.86
CA ILE A 45 2.00 -1.68 -5.45
C ILE A 45 0.84 -0.69 -5.35
N ALA A 46 -0.21 -1.12 -4.64
CA ALA A 46 -1.39 -0.31 -4.41
C ALA A 46 -1.48 0.13 -2.94
N PHE A 47 -1.67 1.42 -2.72
CA PHE A 47 -1.95 2.03 -1.43
C PHE A 47 -3.46 2.22 -1.30
N VAL A 48 -4.12 1.35 -0.53
CA VAL A 48 -5.60 1.26 -0.47
C VAL A 48 -6.10 1.50 0.95
N ALA A 49 -7.22 2.22 1.10
CA ALA A 49 -7.85 2.42 2.40
C ALA A 49 -8.20 1.09 3.10
N GLY A 50 -8.01 1.05 4.42
CA GLY A 50 -8.09 -0.16 5.24
C GLY A 50 -9.45 -0.85 5.18
N ASP A 51 -10.51 -0.05 5.08
CA ASP A 51 -11.93 -0.45 4.99
C ASP A 51 -12.40 -0.79 3.55
N LYS A 52 -11.54 -0.63 2.54
CA LYS A 52 -11.86 -0.96 1.14
C LYS A 52 -11.18 -2.24 0.66
N ARG A 53 -11.65 -2.83 -0.44
CA ARG A 53 -10.95 -3.93 -1.12
C ARG A 53 -10.28 -3.40 -2.37
N CYS A 54 -9.10 -3.93 -2.69
CA CYS A 54 -8.41 -3.50 -3.91
C CYS A 54 -9.08 -4.12 -5.14
N ASN A 55 -9.47 -3.27 -6.09
CA ASN A 55 -9.92 -3.66 -7.42
C ASN A 55 -8.70 -3.80 -8.34
N THR A 56 -8.21 -5.02 -8.51
CA THR A 56 -7.00 -5.30 -9.29
C THR A 56 -7.20 -5.17 -10.79
N ASP A 57 -8.44 -5.30 -11.28
CA ASP A 57 -8.75 -5.23 -12.71
C ASP A 57 -8.50 -3.82 -13.27
N ALA A 58 -8.58 -2.81 -12.40
CA ALA A 58 -8.26 -1.43 -12.73
C ALA A 58 -6.77 -1.24 -13.14
N PHE A 59 -5.86 -2.10 -12.68
CA PHE A 59 -4.42 -1.95 -12.98
C PHE A 59 -4.11 -2.09 -14.47
N ILE A 60 -4.78 -3.01 -15.17
CA ILE A 60 -4.57 -3.25 -16.61
C ILE A 60 -4.88 -1.98 -17.39
N LYS A 61 -5.99 -1.32 -17.05
CA LYS A 61 -6.42 -0.06 -17.68
C LYS A 61 -5.53 1.11 -17.28
N LEU A 62 -5.17 1.22 -16.00
CA LEU A 62 -4.36 2.33 -15.49
C LEU A 62 -2.92 2.32 -16.02
N LEU A 63 -2.35 1.14 -16.22
CA LEU A 63 -0.99 0.97 -16.72
C LEU A 63 -0.92 0.87 -18.24
N ASP A 64 -2.06 0.64 -18.91
CA ASP A 64 -2.14 0.28 -20.33
C ASP A 64 -1.29 -0.95 -20.68
N ILE A 65 -1.32 -1.96 -19.79
CA ILE A 65 -0.56 -3.20 -19.94
C ILE A 65 -1.50 -4.39 -19.82
N LYS A 66 -1.59 -5.18 -20.88
CA LYS A 66 -2.34 -6.44 -20.87
C LYS A 66 -1.60 -7.52 -20.09
N GLY A 67 -2.33 -8.29 -19.31
CA GLY A 67 -1.79 -9.42 -18.57
C GLY A 67 -2.75 -9.89 -17.49
N ASN A 68 -2.28 -10.82 -16.67
CA ASN A 68 -3.00 -11.32 -15.50
C ASN A 68 -2.39 -10.74 -14.24
N ILE A 69 -3.25 -10.32 -13.30
CA ILE A 69 -2.81 -9.86 -11.99
C ILE A 69 -2.75 -11.05 -11.03
N VAL A 70 -1.59 -11.25 -10.39
CA VAL A 70 -1.40 -12.26 -9.36
C VAL A 70 -0.84 -11.64 -8.09
N LYS A 71 -1.10 -12.30 -6.95
CA LYS A 71 -0.45 -11.94 -5.68
C LYS A 71 0.87 -12.71 -5.55
N PRO A 72 2.01 -12.03 -5.32
CA PRO A 72 3.27 -12.71 -5.04
C PRO A 72 3.23 -13.40 -3.67
N ASP A 73 4.09 -14.41 -3.51
CA ASP A 73 4.35 -15.00 -2.20
C ASP A 73 5.21 -14.07 -1.30
N ALA A 74 5.42 -14.48 -0.05
CA ALA A 74 6.17 -13.68 0.94
C ALA A 74 7.62 -13.42 0.56
N ASN A 75 8.30 -14.38 -0.07
CA ASN A 75 9.69 -14.21 -0.48
C ASN A 75 9.76 -13.18 -1.59
N ARG A 76 8.86 -13.29 -2.57
CA ARG A 76 8.81 -12.36 -3.69
C ARG A 76 8.41 -10.94 -3.26
N VAL A 77 7.51 -10.79 -2.28
CA VAL A 77 7.24 -9.48 -1.66
C VAL A 77 8.51 -8.86 -1.08
N LYS A 78 9.30 -9.64 -0.34
CA LYS A 78 10.54 -9.17 0.27
C LYS A 78 11.60 -8.81 -0.78
N GLU A 79 11.72 -9.58 -1.84
CA GLU A 79 12.60 -9.25 -2.97
C GLU A 79 12.23 -7.93 -3.65
N ILE A 80 10.93 -7.69 -3.87
CA ILE A 80 10.43 -6.49 -4.56
C ILE A 80 10.54 -5.24 -3.68
N THR A 81 10.24 -5.38 -2.39
CA THR A 81 10.02 -4.22 -1.51
C THR A 81 11.12 -3.99 -0.48
N GLY A 82 11.95 -5.00 -0.21
CA GLY A 82 12.86 -5.04 0.94
C GLY A 82 12.17 -5.33 2.29
N TYR A 83 10.84 -5.40 2.33
CA TYR A 83 10.07 -5.56 3.56
C TYR A 83 9.38 -6.92 3.65
N SER A 84 9.13 -7.36 4.89
CA SER A 84 8.30 -8.55 5.13
C SER A 84 6.81 -8.20 5.07
N ILE A 85 5.97 -9.19 4.70
CA ILE A 85 4.51 -9.05 4.70
C ILE A 85 4.02 -8.54 6.07
N GLY A 86 3.08 -7.60 6.04
CA GLY A 86 2.51 -6.96 7.24
C GLY A 86 3.31 -5.76 7.74
N GLY A 87 4.54 -5.54 7.27
CA GLY A 87 5.36 -4.37 7.60
C GLY A 87 5.77 -3.55 6.38
N VAL A 88 5.21 -3.82 5.19
CA VAL A 88 5.61 -3.16 3.94
C VAL A 88 5.30 -1.66 4.00
N SER A 89 6.37 -0.86 4.10
CA SER A 89 6.22 0.59 4.09
C SER A 89 5.94 1.09 2.68
N PRO A 90 5.07 2.10 2.50
CA PRO A 90 4.88 2.74 1.21
C PRO A 90 6.07 3.61 0.79
N ILE A 91 7.02 3.89 1.70
CA ILE A 91 8.22 4.68 1.45
C ILE A 91 9.49 3.82 1.56
N GLY A 92 10.58 4.28 0.94
CA GLY A 92 11.84 3.54 0.90
C GLY A 92 11.79 2.29 0.02
N LEU A 93 10.79 2.20 -0.87
CA LEU A 93 10.69 1.15 -1.88
C LEU A 93 11.74 1.36 -2.99
N PRO A 94 12.20 0.29 -3.66
CA PRO A 94 13.07 0.41 -4.84
C PRO A 94 12.48 1.30 -5.94
N ASN A 95 13.37 1.85 -6.77
CA ASN A 95 12.97 2.61 -7.95
C ASN A 95 12.26 1.71 -8.99
N GLU A 96 11.58 2.33 -9.97
CA GLU A 96 10.95 1.65 -11.12
C GLU A 96 9.72 0.77 -10.79
N LEU A 97 9.11 0.95 -9.62
CA LEU A 97 7.86 0.28 -9.26
C LEU A 97 6.65 1.09 -9.72
N HIS A 98 5.60 0.40 -10.16
CA HIS A 98 4.30 1.04 -10.41
C HIS A 98 3.56 1.22 -9.09
N LEU A 99 3.55 2.43 -8.56
CA LEU A 99 2.87 2.78 -7.32
C LEU A 99 1.53 3.47 -7.64
N ILE A 100 0.43 2.97 -7.09
CA ILE A 100 -0.91 3.53 -7.29
C ILE A 100 -1.54 3.83 -5.93
N ILE A 101 -2.10 5.03 -5.76
CA ILE A 101 -2.74 5.47 -4.52
C ILE A 101 -4.25 5.68 -4.72
N ASP A 102 -5.02 5.10 -3.79
CA ASP A 102 -6.47 5.20 -3.74
C ASP A 102 -6.89 6.61 -3.32
N SER A 103 -7.58 7.32 -4.22
CA SER A 103 -8.06 8.69 -3.98
C SER A 103 -9.07 8.78 -2.83
N SER A 104 -9.69 7.66 -2.45
CA SER A 104 -10.65 7.60 -1.35
C SER A 104 -10.02 7.88 0.01
N LEU A 105 -8.69 7.76 0.13
CA LEU A 105 -7.92 8.15 1.32
C LEU A 105 -8.02 9.66 1.62
N LYS A 106 -8.37 10.50 0.62
CA LYS A 106 -8.57 11.95 0.81
C LYS A 106 -9.68 12.31 1.81
N ARG A 107 -10.56 11.35 2.16
CA ARG A 107 -11.62 11.56 3.15
C ARG A 107 -11.12 11.64 4.60
N PHE A 108 -9.82 11.40 4.83
CA PHE A 108 -9.19 11.47 6.14
C PHE A 108 -8.15 12.58 6.14
N GLU A 109 -8.19 13.43 7.17
CA GLU A 109 -7.19 14.48 7.40
C GLU A 109 -5.80 13.87 7.63
N THR A 110 -5.75 12.80 8.44
CA THR A 110 -4.56 12.01 8.72
C THR A 110 -4.80 10.56 8.32
N ILE A 111 -3.84 10.00 7.61
CA ILE A 111 -3.75 8.57 7.26
C ILE A 111 -2.50 7.95 7.89
N TRP A 112 -2.56 6.65 8.13
CA TRP A 112 -1.53 5.90 8.83
C TRP A 112 -1.07 4.72 8.00
N SER A 113 0.23 4.50 7.88
CA SER A 113 0.78 3.35 7.14
C SER A 113 1.94 2.71 7.88
N ALA A 114 2.29 1.48 7.50
CA ALA A 114 3.40 0.76 8.08
C ALA A 114 4.74 1.47 7.85
N ALA A 115 5.61 1.44 8.85
CA ALA A 115 6.93 2.06 8.86
C ALA A 115 8.05 0.99 8.83
N GLY A 116 7.87 -0.07 8.06
CA GLY A 116 8.88 -1.11 7.85
C GLY A 116 8.85 -2.26 8.87
N HIS A 117 7.97 -2.19 9.87
CA HIS A 117 7.82 -3.20 10.91
C HIS A 117 6.34 -3.38 11.28
N THR A 118 5.95 -4.57 11.75
CA THR A 118 4.54 -4.89 12.08
C THR A 118 4.01 -4.14 13.30
N HIS A 119 4.87 -3.46 14.05
CA HIS A 119 4.48 -2.61 15.19
C HIS A 119 4.72 -1.12 14.91
N CYS A 120 5.36 -0.76 13.80
CA CYS A 120 5.72 0.63 13.54
C CYS A 120 4.81 1.21 12.47
N VAL A 121 4.20 2.35 12.76
CA VAL A 121 3.36 3.11 11.83
C VAL A 121 3.80 4.55 11.80
N PHE A 122 3.46 5.26 10.72
CA PHE A 122 3.66 6.71 10.64
C PHE A 122 2.37 7.40 10.19
N ALA A 123 2.19 8.64 10.66
CA ALA A 123 1.13 9.53 10.21
C ALA A 123 1.59 10.38 9.02
N ALA A 124 0.70 10.57 8.06
CA ALA A 124 0.85 11.53 6.97
C ALA A 124 -0.51 12.04 6.52
N THR A 125 -0.54 13.14 5.77
CA THR A 125 -1.69 13.48 4.94
C THR A 125 -1.64 12.69 3.64
N TYR A 126 -2.79 12.58 2.95
CA TYR A 126 -2.84 12.02 1.59
C TYR A 126 -1.81 12.69 0.65
N LYS A 127 -1.73 14.02 0.68
CA LYS A 127 -0.84 14.80 -0.16
C LYS A 127 0.63 14.47 0.12
N GLN A 128 1.00 14.43 1.40
CA GLN A 128 2.35 14.06 1.82
C GLN A 128 2.71 12.65 1.34
N LEU A 129 1.83 11.67 1.54
CA LEU A 129 2.10 10.30 1.10
C LEU A 129 2.32 10.25 -0.42
N LYS A 130 1.43 10.87 -1.21
CA LYS A 130 1.57 10.94 -2.66
C LYS A 130 2.87 11.61 -3.11
N GLU A 131 3.27 12.71 -2.46
CA GLU A 131 4.53 13.41 -2.75
C GLU A 131 5.77 12.56 -2.41
N MET A 132 5.72 11.81 -1.31
CA MET A 132 6.84 10.94 -0.90
C MET A 132 7.01 9.71 -1.80
N THR A 133 5.92 9.22 -2.39
CA THR A 133 5.94 8.00 -3.21
C THR A 133 5.89 8.26 -4.71
N ASN A 134 5.52 9.48 -5.13
CA ASN A 134 5.17 9.79 -6.53
C ASN A 134 4.13 8.82 -7.12
N ALA A 135 3.21 8.32 -6.29
CA ALA A 135 2.22 7.34 -6.74
C ALA A 135 1.17 7.97 -7.67
N THR A 136 0.79 7.21 -8.69
CA THR A 136 -0.32 7.57 -9.58
C THR A 136 -1.63 7.48 -8.81
N GLU A 137 -2.40 8.56 -8.81
CA GLU A 137 -3.69 8.60 -8.14
C GLU A 137 -4.78 7.93 -8.99
N SER A 138 -5.65 7.15 -8.35
CA SER A 138 -6.84 6.57 -8.99
C SER A 138 -7.98 6.37 -7.98
N ASP A 139 -9.21 6.58 -8.42
CA ASP A 139 -10.45 6.19 -7.72
C ASP A 139 -10.95 4.79 -8.14
N GLU A 140 -10.40 4.20 -9.20
CA GLU A 140 -10.86 2.92 -9.75
C GLU A 140 -10.30 1.69 -9.01
N ILE A 141 -9.26 1.86 -8.18
CA ILE A 141 -8.57 0.74 -7.51
C ILE A 141 -9.23 0.27 -6.21
N SER A 142 -10.39 0.83 -5.83
CA SER A 142 -11.03 0.55 -4.52
C SER A 142 -12.54 0.77 -4.44
#